data_AF-A0A849PV58-F1
#
_entry.id   AF-A0A849PV58-F1
#
_cell.length_a   1.000
_cell.length_b   1.000
_cell.length_c   1.000
_cell.angle_alpha   90.00
_cell.angle_beta   90.00
_cell.angle_gamma   90.00
#
_symmetry.space_group_name_H-M   'P 1'
#
loop_
_entity.id
_entity.type
_entity.pdbx_description
1 polymer ?
#
loop_
_entity_poly.entity_id
_entity_poly.type
_entity_poly.pdbx_seq_one_letter_code
_entity_poly.pdbx_strand_id
1 'polypeptide(L)'
;MNEKEAIITSMNLYEYSQVNNYEMGIYVSKEDDPSVYQDIYNEAMDIFRISDELKITVEKVEQKGETKNASSTTKASNGKKKTDVGFCIRCQEQIKLDPMNPYCKKCFTSWNKYKNEEYKEKHCHICGSSTASSKIKPTCYNCFKKHKKELDFPL
;
A
#
# COMPACT_ATOMS: atom_id res chain seq x y z
N MET A 1 -16.32 1.44 -32.16
CA MET A 1 -15.37 1.35 -31.02
C MET A 1 -15.52 2.62 -30.21
N ASN A 2 -16.01 2.52 -28.97
CA ASN A 2 -16.52 3.61 -28.14
C ASN A 2 -15.40 4.28 -27.31
N GLU A 3 -14.34 4.75 -27.96
CA GLU A 3 -13.22 5.46 -27.32
C GLU A 3 -13.19 6.94 -27.75
N LYS A 4 -14.36 7.58 -27.67
CA LYS A 4 -14.53 8.99 -28.05
C LYS A 4 -14.76 9.91 -26.87
N GLU A 5 -15.12 9.37 -25.72
CA GLU A 5 -15.61 10.12 -24.57
C GLU A 5 -14.99 9.55 -23.29
N ALA A 6 -14.71 10.44 -22.33
CA ALA A 6 -14.17 10.11 -21.03
C ALA A 6 -14.93 10.87 -19.94
N ILE A 7 -15.17 10.22 -18.80
CA ILE A 7 -15.76 10.83 -17.61
C ILE A 7 -14.84 10.59 -16.44
N ILE A 8 -14.42 11.67 -15.77
CA ILE A 8 -13.73 11.62 -14.48
C ILE A 8 -14.72 12.06 -13.43
N THR A 9 -14.93 11.23 -12.41
CA THR A 9 -15.91 11.52 -11.37
C THR A 9 -15.43 11.06 -10.00
N SER A 10 -15.92 11.71 -8.95
CA SER A 10 -15.78 11.26 -7.56
C SER A 10 -16.62 10.02 -7.24
N MET A 11 -17.54 9.64 -8.13
CA MET A 11 -18.41 8.48 -7.93
C MET A 11 -17.61 7.18 -7.97
N ASN A 12 -17.69 6.42 -6.88
CA ASN A 12 -17.25 5.03 -6.86
C ASN A 12 -18.27 4.11 -7.55
N LEU A 13 -17.83 3.01 -8.18
CA LEU A 13 -18.68 2.03 -8.88
C LEU A 13 -19.46 1.08 -7.94
N TYR A 14 -19.86 1.54 -6.75
CA TYR A 14 -20.67 0.79 -5.80
C TYR A 14 -22.13 1.29 -5.81
N GLU A 15 -23.10 0.37 -5.84
CA GLU A 15 -24.54 0.68 -5.98
C GLU A 15 -25.09 1.62 -4.89
N TYR A 16 -24.49 1.63 -3.68
CA TYR A 16 -24.97 2.44 -2.55
C TYR A 16 -24.65 3.95 -2.68
N SER A 17 -23.63 4.32 -3.47
CA SER A 17 -23.19 5.72 -3.60
C SER A 17 -24.10 6.58 -4.47
N GLN A 18 -25.00 5.96 -5.25
CA GLN A 18 -25.80 6.65 -6.27
C GLN A 18 -26.97 7.46 -5.68
N VAL A 19 -27.43 7.13 -4.46
CA VAL A 19 -28.72 7.62 -3.96
C VAL A 19 -28.58 8.79 -2.98
N ASN A 20 -27.45 8.91 -2.26
CA ASN A 20 -27.31 9.86 -1.14
C ASN A 20 -26.08 10.78 -1.22
N ASN A 21 -25.22 10.64 -2.23
CA ASN A 21 -24.00 11.44 -2.32
C ASN A 21 -24.13 12.55 -3.36
N TYR A 22 -23.59 13.72 -3.02
CA TYR A 22 -23.36 14.79 -3.99
C TYR A 22 -22.02 14.53 -4.67
N GLU A 23 -22.08 14.09 -5.92
CA GLU A 23 -20.90 13.75 -6.72
C GLU A 23 -20.56 14.89 -7.70
N MET A 24 -19.28 14.96 -8.05
CA MET A 24 -18.78 15.87 -9.08
C MET A 24 -18.16 15.05 -10.20
N GLY A 25 -18.32 15.50 -11.44
CA GLY A 25 -17.69 14.88 -12.58
C GLY A 25 -17.40 15.87 -13.69
N ILE A 26 -16.41 15.51 -14.51
CA ILE A 26 -16.03 16.23 -15.71
C ILE A 26 -16.19 15.24 -16.86
N TYR A 27 -16.92 15.66 -17.89
CA TYR A 27 -17.05 14.95 -19.16
C TYR A 27 -16.09 15.58 -20.17
N VAL A 28 -15.37 14.75 -20.91
CA VAL A 28 -14.41 15.16 -21.93
C VAL A 28 -14.68 14.34 -23.18
N SER A 29 -14.84 15.00 -24.32
CA SER A 29 -14.93 14.35 -25.62
C SER A 29 -13.62 14.54 -26.39
N LYS A 30 -13.23 13.54 -27.18
CA LYS A 30 -12.06 13.60 -28.05
C LYS A 30 -12.21 14.61 -29.19
N GLU A 31 -13.45 14.94 -29.54
CA GLU A 31 -13.78 15.88 -30.62
C GLU A 31 -13.63 17.33 -30.15
N ASP A 32 -14.05 17.62 -28.90
CA ASP A 32 -14.00 18.98 -28.33
C ASP A 32 -12.63 19.32 -27.72
N ASP A 33 -11.99 18.37 -27.02
CA ASP A 33 -10.65 18.57 -26.43
C ASP A 33 -9.76 17.33 -26.61
N PRO A 34 -9.11 17.20 -27.79
CA PRO A 34 -8.26 16.06 -28.09
C PRO A 34 -7.05 15.93 -27.15
N SER A 35 -6.50 17.06 -26.68
CA SER A 35 -5.34 17.10 -25.79
C SER A 35 -5.67 16.52 -24.42
N VAL A 36 -6.71 17.04 -23.77
CA VAL A 36 -7.11 16.58 -22.45
C VAL A 36 -7.58 15.14 -22.51
N TYR A 37 -8.32 14.76 -23.57
CA TYR A 37 -8.69 13.36 -23.78
C TYR A 37 -7.47 12.44 -23.83
N GLN A 38 -6.42 12.82 -24.57
CA GLN A 38 -5.21 12.00 -24.70
C GLN A 38 -4.46 11.87 -23.38
N ASP A 39 -4.39 12.93 -22.58
CA ASP A 39 -3.76 12.90 -21.25
C ASP A 39 -4.50 11.94 -20.31
N ILE A 40 -5.83 12.00 -20.29
CA ILE A 40 -6.69 11.08 -19.51
C ILE A 40 -6.47 9.64 -19.96
N TYR A 41 -6.43 9.40 -21.27
CA TYR A 41 -6.23 8.07 -21.84
C TYR A 41 -4.87 7.48 -21.46
N ASN A 42 -3.80 8.27 -21.55
CA ASN A 42 -2.46 7.83 -21.20
C ASN A 42 -2.37 7.42 -19.72
N GLU A 43 -2.88 8.27 -18.82
CA GLU A 43 -2.89 7.98 -17.38
C GLU A 43 -3.68 6.69 -17.06
N ALA A 44 -4.85 6.50 -17.69
CA ALA A 44 -5.64 5.29 -17.53
C ALA A 44 -4.89 4.03 -18.00
N MET A 45 -4.16 4.14 -19.11
CA MET A 45 -3.35 3.04 -19.64
C MET A 45 -2.12 2.74 -18.77
N ASP A 46 -1.51 3.76 -18.18
CA ASP A 46 -0.40 3.60 -17.24
C ASP A 46 -0.87 2.87 -15.96
N ILE A 47 -2.01 3.26 -15.39
CA ILE A 47 -2.63 2.54 -14.26
C ILE A 47 -2.90 1.07 -14.62
N PHE A 48 -3.42 0.81 -15.83
CA PHE A 48 -3.66 -0.54 -16.32
C PHE A 48 -2.36 -1.35 -16.44
N ARG A 49 -1.32 -0.77 -17.03
CA ARG A 49 -0.01 -1.42 -17.20
C ARG A 49 0.63 -1.78 -15.87
N ILE A 50 0.65 -0.84 -14.92
CA ILE A 50 1.18 -1.08 -13.56
C ILE A 50 0.42 -2.24 -12.90
N SER A 51 -0.90 -2.31 -13.12
CA SER A 51 -1.73 -3.38 -12.57
C SER A 51 -1.38 -4.77 -13.12
N ASP A 52 -0.91 -4.86 -14.37
CA ASP A 52 -0.58 -6.13 -15.02
C ASP A 52 0.85 -6.61 -14.70
N GLU A 53 1.80 -5.70 -14.48
CA GLU A 53 3.20 -6.00 -14.13
C GLU A 53 3.36 -6.59 -12.70
N LEU A 54 2.34 -6.49 -11.84
CA LEU A 54 2.31 -7.13 -10.51
C LEU A 54 2.02 -8.64 -10.53
N LYS A 55 1.86 -9.26 -11.71
CA LYS A 55 1.95 -10.71 -11.88
C LYS A 55 3.42 -11.15 -11.78
N ILE A 56 4.02 -11.03 -10.59
CA ILE A 56 5.38 -11.53 -10.33
C ILE A 56 5.42 -13.03 -10.67
N THR A 57 6.14 -13.35 -11.74
CA THR A 57 6.60 -14.69 -12.08
C THR A 57 7.33 -15.26 -10.87
N VAL A 58 6.69 -16.24 -10.21
CA VAL A 58 7.33 -17.04 -9.18
C VAL A 58 8.31 -17.98 -9.88
N GLU A 59 9.50 -17.50 -10.21
CA GLU A 59 10.61 -18.40 -10.48
C GLU A 59 11.01 -19.06 -9.16
N LYS A 60 10.72 -20.35 -9.11
CA LYS A 60 10.93 -21.24 -7.98
C LYS A 60 12.43 -21.43 -7.74
N VAL A 61 13.01 -20.65 -6.82
CA VAL A 61 14.40 -20.88 -6.38
C VAL A 61 14.41 -22.08 -5.43
N GLU A 62 15.09 -23.15 -5.84
CA GLU A 62 15.31 -24.36 -5.04
C GLU A 62 16.23 -24.06 -3.86
N GLN A 63 15.81 -24.50 -2.66
CA GLN A 63 16.58 -24.36 -1.43
C GLN A 63 17.66 -25.44 -1.34
N LYS A 64 18.91 -25.04 -1.08
CA LYS A 64 19.95 -25.96 -0.60
C LYS A 64 20.83 -25.29 0.46
N GLY A 65 20.84 -25.89 1.66
CA GLY A 65 22.04 -26.07 2.47
C GLY A 65 22.36 -25.04 3.56
N GLU A 66 22.36 -25.53 4.79
CA GLU A 66 22.75 -24.92 6.07
C GLU A 66 24.26 -24.58 6.11
N THR A 67 24.83 -23.63 6.88
CA THR A 67 25.06 -23.68 8.34
C THR A 67 25.88 -22.45 8.83
N LYS A 68 25.93 -22.32 10.17
CA LYS A 68 26.24 -21.20 11.08
C LYS A 68 27.69 -20.65 11.14
N ASN A 69 27.76 -19.36 11.51
CA ASN A 69 28.66 -18.63 12.45
C ASN A 69 30.20 -18.61 12.26
N ALA A 70 30.80 -17.42 12.11
CA ALA A 70 31.44 -16.64 13.20
C ALA A 70 32.20 -15.40 12.67
N SER A 71 32.22 -14.35 13.49
CA SER A 71 32.82 -13.00 13.37
C SER A 71 34.20 -12.91 12.68
N SER A 72 34.59 -11.82 12.01
CA SER A 72 34.80 -10.49 12.61
C SER A 72 35.37 -9.50 11.58
N THR A 73 34.93 -8.22 11.69
CA THR A 73 35.67 -6.94 11.45
C THR A 73 36.66 -6.82 10.27
N THR A 74 36.68 -5.80 9.41
CA THR A 74 36.33 -4.37 9.52
C THR A 74 36.60 -3.73 8.15
N LYS A 75 35.77 -2.78 7.70
CA LYS A 75 36.14 -1.36 7.53
C LYS A 75 35.03 -0.60 6.83
N ALA A 76 34.73 0.55 7.42
CA ALA A 76 33.67 1.46 7.09
C ALA A 76 33.75 2.00 5.66
N SER A 77 32.59 2.06 5.01
CA SER A 77 32.23 3.19 4.16
C SER A 77 30.86 3.71 4.59
N ASN A 78 30.82 5.01 4.81
CA ASN A 78 29.67 5.77 5.26
C ASN A 78 28.52 5.72 4.25
N GLY A 79 27.31 5.49 4.77
CA GLY A 79 26.05 5.73 4.05
C GLY A 79 24.86 5.18 4.84
N LYS A 80 24.23 6.01 5.68
CA LYS A 80 22.97 5.69 6.38
C LYS A 80 21.91 5.20 5.37
N LYS A 81 21.59 3.90 5.36
CA LYS A 81 20.27 3.41 4.93
C LYS A 81 19.52 2.98 6.18
N LYS A 82 18.46 3.74 6.52
CA LYS A 82 17.54 3.41 7.61
C LYS A 82 16.99 2.00 7.37
N THR A 83 16.90 1.23 8.43
CA THR A 83 16.36 -0.13 8.45
C THR A 83 14.89 -0.13 8.03
N ASP A 84 14.59 -0.65 6.84
CA ASP A 84 13.24 -0.78 6.26
C ASP A 84 12.41 -1.92 6.90
N VAL A 85 12.61 -2.14 8.20
CA VAL A 85 12.02 -3.26 8.95
C VAL A 85 10.89 -2.73 9.82
N GLY A 86 9.70 -3.29 9.61
CA GLY A 86 8.49 -3.09 10.42
C GLY A 86 7.92 -4.42 10.93
N PHE A 87 6.75 -4.36 11.54
CA PHE A 87 6.10 -5.49 12.21
C PHE A 87 4.63 -5.60 11.82
N CYS A 88 4.13 -6.82 11.67
CA CYS A 88 2.72 -7.07 11.43
C CYS A 88 1.91 -6.64 12.67
N ILE A 89 0.91 -5.78 12.47
CA ILE A 89 0.11 -5.24 13.58
C ILE A 89 -0.73 -6.30 14.31
N ARG A 90 -0.95 -7.46 13.68
CA ARG A 90 -1.75 -8.57 14.24
C ARG A 90 -0.93 -9.66 14.93
N CYS A 91 0.20 -10.06 14.33
CA CYS A 91 0.97 -11.22 14.78
C CYS A 91 2.44 -10.91 15.10
N GLN A 92 2.87 -9.65 15.01
CA GLN A 92 4.24 -9.20 15.31
C GLN A 92 5.34 -9.77 14.39
N GLU A 93 4.98 -10.44 13.29
CA GLU A 93 5.94 -10.92 12.29
C GLU A 93 6.72 -9.75 11.67
N GLN A 94 8.02 -9.91 11.44
CA GLN A 94 8.83 -8.87 10.78
C GLN A 94 8.45 -8.77 9.30
N ILE A 95 8.14 -7.56 8.86
CA ILE A 95 7.73 -7.24 7.49
C ILE A 95 8.41 -5.94 7.03
N LYS A 96 8.17 -5.53 5.78
CA LYS A 96 8.62 -4.22 5.29
C LYS A 96 7.95 -3.08 6.08
N LEU A 97 8.68 -2.01 6.33
CA LEU A 97 8.18 -0.81 6.99
C LEU A 97 7.30 0.01 6.04
N ASP A 98 6.02 -0.33 5.99
CA ASP A 98 5.00 0.36 5.21
C ASP A 98 3.72 0.51 6.03
N PRO A 99 3.47 1.69 6.64
CA PRO A 99 2.24 1.93 7.39
C PRO A 99 0.97 1.79 6.54
N MET A 100 1.06 1.92 5.20
CA MET A 100 -0.07 1.65 4.30
C MET A 100 -0.36 0.16 4.17
N ASN A 101 0.61 -0.72 4.41
CA ASN A 101 0.45 -2.17 4.37
C ASN A 101 0.96 -2.84 5.65
N PRO A 102 0.26 -2.67 6.79
CA PRO A 102 0.77 -3.04 8.11
C PRO A 102 0.61 -4.55 8.45
N TYR A 103 0.17 -5.36 7.49
CA TYR A 103 -0.13 -6.78 7.67
C TYR A 103 0.85 -7.68 6.93
N CYS A 104 1.22 -8.82 7.51
CA CYS A 104 1.86 -9.89 6.76
C CYS A 104 0.85 -10.59 5.82
N LYS A 105 1.34 -11.32 4.81
CA LYS A 105 0.50 -12.01 3.81
C LYS A 105 -0.62 -12.85 4.45
N LYS A 106 -0.31 -13.64 5.48
CA LYS A 106 -1.28 -14.51 6.17
C LYS A 106 -2.38 -13.71 6.88
N CYS A 107 -2.01 -12.66 7.60
CA CYS A 107 -2.95 -11.82 8.33
C CYS A 107 -3.78 -10.94 7.37
N PHE A 108 -3.19 -10.49 6.27
CA PHE A 108 -3.89 -9.74 5.24
C PHE A 108 -5.00 -10.57 4.58
N THR A 109 -4.74 -11.84 4.23
CA THR A 109 -5.79 -12.73 3.69
C THR A 109 -6.95 -12.90 4.65
N SER A 110 -6.69 -12.99 5.97
CA SER A 110 -7.74 -13.03 6.97
C SER A 110 -8.48 -11.72 7.09
N TRP A 111 -7.77 -10.59 7.10
CA TRP A 111 -8.36 -9.26 7.21
C TRP A 111 -9.23 -8.92 5.99
N ASN A 112 -8.77 -9.25 4.77
CA ASN A 112 -9.45 -8.98 3.50
C ASN A 112 -10.82 -9.67 3.38
N LYS A 113 -11.11 -10.69 4.21
CA LYS A 113 -12.45 -11.30 4.30
C LYS A 113 -13.48 -10.39 4.96
N TYR A 114 -13.04 -9.60 5.93
CA TYR A 114 -13.93 -8.74 6.73
C TYR A 114 -13.80 -7.26 6.37
N LYS A 115 -12.63 -6.84 5.84
CA LYS A 115 -12.31 -5.46 5.41
C LYS A 115 -12.65 -4.38 6.44
N ASN A 116 -12.61 -4.74 7.72
CA ASN A 116 -12.87 -3.81 8.81
C ASN A 116 -11.58 -3.05 9.15
N GLU A 117 -11.48 -1.81 8.69
CA GLU A 117 -10.29 -0.96 8.84
C GLU A 117 -10.08 -0.44 10.26
N GLU A 118 -11.16 -0.29 11.04
CA GLU A 118 -11.13 0.17 12.43
C GLU A 118 -10.89 -0.96 13.44
N TYR A 119 -10.85 -2.21 12.96
CA TYR A 119 -10.64 -3.36 13.84
C TYR A 119 -9.34 -3.20 14.64
N LYS A 120 -9.47 -3.33 15.97
CA LYS A 120 -8.37 -3.12 16.91
C LYS A 120 -7.46 -4.34 16.93
N GLU A 121 -6.28 -4.15 16.37
CA GLU A 121 -5.13 -5.05 16.41
C GLU A 121 -4.25 -4.79 17.63
N LYS A 122 -3.15 -5.55 17.76
CA LYS A 122 -2.43 -5.70 19.03
C LYS A 122 -1.03 -5.10 19.04
N HIS A 123 -0.43 -4.78 17.89
CA HIS A 123 0.99 -4.43 17.81
C HIS A 123 1.24 -3.18 16.97
N CYS A 124 2.31 -2.45 17.29
CA CYS A 124 2.77 -1.31 16.51
C CYS A 124 3.55 -1.76 15.27
N HIS A 125 3.25 -1.18 14.11
CA HIS A 125 3.94 -1.49 12.88
C HIS A 125 5.42 -1.07 12.86
N ILE A 126 5.78 0.01 13.57
CA ILE A 126 7.16 0.52 13.56
C ILE A 126 8.03 -0.16 14.63
N CYS A 127 7.53 -0.31 15.86
CA CYS A 127 8.33 -0.80 16.99
C CYS A 127 7.95 -2.19 17.50
N GLY A 128 6.89 -2.81 16.98
CA GLY A 128 6.43 -4.15 17.37
C GLY A 128 5.83 -4.27 18.78
N SER A 129 5.86 -3.19 19.57
CA SER A 129 5.31 -3.17 20.94
C SER A 129 3.79 -3.35 20.93
N SER A 130 3.25 -3.99 21.97
CA SER A 130 1.82 -4.16 22.14
C SER A 130 1.10 -2.82 22.27
N THR A 131 0.20 -2.50 21.34
CA THR A 131 -0.59 -1.26 21.31
C THR A 131 -1.91 -1.50 20.58
N ALA A 132 -2.94 -0.72 20.90
CA ALA A 132 -4.20 -0.76 20.16
C ALA A 132 -4.02 -0.08 18.79
N SER A 133 -3.58 -0.86 17.81
CA SER A 133 -3.41 -0.43 16.42
C SER A 133 -4.63 -0.83 15.58
N SER A 134 -4.72 -0.31 14.37
CA SER A 134 -5.75 -0.66 13.38
C SER A 134 -5.18 -0.42 11.98
N LYS A 135 -5.93 -0.74 10.92
CA LYS A 135 -5.48 -0.50 9.54
C LYS A 135 -5.26 1.00 9.28
N ILE A 136 -6.12 1.86 9.85
CA ILE A 136 -6.04 3.34 9.77
C ILE A 136 -5.00 3.92 10.75
N LYS A 137 -4.73 3.24 11.87
CA LYS A 137 -3.77 3.69 12.88
C LYS A 137 -2.81 2.55 13.20
N PRO A 138 -1.87 2.24 12.30
CA PRO A 138 -1.04 1.04 12.40
C PRO A 138 0.08 1.16 13.45
N THR A 139 0.27 2.33 14.07
CA THR A 139 1.43 2.60 14.93
C THR A 139 1.02 3.21 16.26
N CYS A 140 1.89 3.08 17.26
CA CYS A 140 1.72 3.79 18.52
C CYS A 140 1.94 5.29 18.34
N TYR A 141 1.39 6.10 19.24
CA TYR A 141 1.47 7.56 19.19
C TYR A 141 2.91 8.09 19.09
N ASN A 142 3.85 7.47 19.81
CA ASN A 142 5.26 7.89 19.79
C ASN A 142 5.91 7.66 18.43
N CYS A 143 5.65 6.51 17.80
CA CYS A 143 6.17 6.18 16.48
C CYS A 143 5.53 7.07 15.40
N PHE A 144 4.22 7.29 15.46
CA PHE A 144 3.54 8.23 14.58
C PHE A 144 4.15 9.63 14.67
N LYS A 145 4.27 10.20 15.88
CA LYS A 145 4.83 11.55 16.08
C LYS A 145 6.26 11.69 15.55
N LYS A 146 7.07 10.64 15.68
CA LYS A 146 8.46 10.61 15.21
C LYS A 146 8.57 10.50 13.69
N HIS A 147 7.70 9.73 13.05
CA HIS A 147 7.82 9.37 11.63
C HIS A 147 6.79 10.02 10.70
N LYS A 148 5.85 10.82 11.22
CA LYS A 148 4.78 11.50 10.43
C LYS A 148 5.24 12.39 9.27
N LYS A 149 6.54 12.73 9.20
CA LYS A 149 7.12 13.54 8.11
C LYS A 149 7.92 12.69 7.11
N GLU A 150 8.21 11.44 7.47
CA GLU A 150 9.13 10.56 6.73
C GLU A 150 8.43 9.36 6.10
N LEU A 151 7.26 8.99 6.62
CA LEU A 151 6.45 7.87 6.16
C LEU A 151 5.04 8.34 5.88
N ASP A 152 4.43 7.74 4.87
CA ASP A 152 3.01 7.92 4.57
C ASP A 152 2.18 7.06 5.52
N PHE A 153 1.19 7.70 6.16
CA PHE A 153 0.25 7.03 7.05
C PHE A 153 -1.15 7.10 6.44
N PRO A 154 -1.97 6.04 6.61
CA PRO A 154 -3.37 6.10 6.22
C PRO A 154 -4.08 7.22 7.00
N LEU A 155 -4.84 8.05 6.28
CA LEU A 155 -5.62 9.18 6.81
C LEU A 155 -6.99 8.72 7.30
#